data_AF-A0A812QE44-F1
#
_entry.id   AF-A0A812QE44-F1
#
_cell.length_a   1.000
_cell.length_b   1.000
_cell.length_c   1.000
_cell.angle_alpha   90.00
_cell.angle_beta   90.00
_cell.angle_gamma   90.00
#
_symmetry.space_group_name_H-M   'P 1'
#
loop_
_entity.id
_entity.type
_entity.pdbx_description
1 polymer ?
#
loop_
_entity_poly.entity_id
_entity_poly.type
_entity_poly.pdbx_seq_one_letter_code
_entity_poly.pdbx_strand_id
1 'polypeptide(L)'
;MTSSALESTAEFAERCKRLGLSAANLEVLQHAGVASFGQLCFSVSASPHTITDQTFEAWVQRLWVPSVPSEQQQTCLKKLLFESQTMSMGEIRQKMSQRQQARITGLVYTPETTPSHYLVDLFNDQLETGVIAWVAPEKCASRADEMQSNKKDKALQLMPDGQIKVNSKAAEVRCEASTDSKLRAAWQRRSLAMDMAGIATFIVVEKWVHHLFSVFARDVPEGYAPIQL
;
A
#
# COMPACT_ATOMS: atom_id res chain seq x y z
N MET A 1 -13.51 -2.53 21.10
CA MET A 1 -13.44 -1.29 20.31
C MET A 1 -12.03 -0.74 20.44
N THR A 2 -11.13 -1.10 19.53
CA THR A 2 -9.81 -0.46 19.46
C THR A 2 -10.04 0.96 18.97
N SER A 3 -9.80 1.96 19.82
CA SER A 3 -9.70 3.35 19.38
C SER A 3 -8.65 3.38 18.28
N SER A 4 -9.06 3.69 17.06
CA SER A 4 -8.11 3.93 15.97
C SER A 4 -7.21 5.10 16.39
N ALA A 5 -5.90 4.98 16.19
CA ALA A 5 -4.97 6.08 16.43
C ALA A 5 -5.34 7.34 15.61
N LEU A 6 -6.06 7.16 14.48
CA LEU A 6 -6.55 8.28 13.67
C LEU A 6 -7.61 9.11 14.37
N GLU A 7 -8.41 8.52 15.25
CA GLU A 7 -9.50 9.19 15.98
C GLU A 7 -9.09 9.65 17.38
N SER A 8 -7.86 9.33 17.80
CA SER A 8 -7.32 9.69 19.11
C SER A 8 -6.95 11.17 19.19
N THR A 9 -7.78 11.95 19.88
CA THR A 9 -7.52 13.39 20.11
C THR A 9 -6.30 13.63 20.99
N ALA A 10 -6.04 12.71 21.94
CA ALA A 10 -4.90 12.78 22.85
C ALA A 10 -3.57 12.57 22.10
N GLU A 11 -3.48 11.53 21.26
CA GLU A 11 -2.27 11.28 20.46
C GLU A 11 -2.02 12.41 19.46
N PHE A 12 -3.08 12.93 18.84
CA PHE A 12 -2.96 14.08 17.94
C PHE A 12 -2.39 15.31 18.65
N ALA A 13 -2.94 15.67 19.80
CA ALA A 13 -2.46 16.82 20.58
C ALA A 13 -1.01 16.64 21.07
N GLU A 14 -0.65 15.43 21.53
CA GLU A 14 0.72 15.12 21.93
C GLU A 14 1.69 15.21 20.76
N ARG A 15 1.30 14.70 19.59
CA ARG A 15 2.12 14.77 18.37
C ARG A 15 2.32 16.20 17.89
N CYS A 16 1.28 17.02 17.92
CA CYS A 16 1.37 18.45 17.58
C CYS A 16 2.40 19.17 18.46
N LYS A 17 2.35 18.93 19.79
CA LYS A 17 3.32 19.49 20.74
C LYS A 17 4.75 19.02 20.45
N ARG A 18 4.94 17.74 20.17
CA ARG A 18 6.26 17.15 19.85
C ARG A 18 6.88 17.71 18.57
N LEU A 19 6.05 18.05 17.59
CA LEU A 19 6.48 18.67 16.34
C LEU A 19 6.70 20.20 16.48
N GLY A 20 6.41 20.78 17.64
CA GLY A 20 6.61 22.21 17.90
C GLY A 20 5.47 23.10 17.39
N LEU A 21 4.27 22.55 17.18
CA LEU A 21 3.09 23.36 16.87
C LEU A 21 2.73 24.21 18.11
N SER A 22 2.54 25.51 17.92
CA SER A 22 2.19 26.43 19.00
C SER A 22 0.81 26.10 19.58
N ALA A 23 0.61 26.40 20.87
CA ALA A 23 -0.68 26.20 21.53
C ALA A 23 -1.82 26.96 20.83
N ALA A 24 -1.56 28.20 20.39
CA ALA A 24 -2.53 29.00 19.64
C ALA A 24 -2.94 28.34 18.31
N ASN A 25 -2.00 27.75 17.56
CA ASN A 25 -2.31 27.05 16.32
C ASN A 25 -3.08 25.74 16.57
N LEU A 26 -2.78 25.05 17.66
CA LEU A 26 -3.52 23.86 18.07
C LEU A 26 -4.97 24.21 18.46
N GLU A 27 -5.19 25.32 19.16
CA GLU A 27 -6.53 25.81 19.49
C GLU A 27 -7.33 26.15 18.23
N VAL A 28 -6.72 26.82 17.23
CA VAL A 28 -7.40 27.10 15.94
C VAL A 28 -7.86 25.81 15.26
N LEU A 29 -7.02 24.77 15.23
CA LEU A 29 -7.38 23.47 14.68
C LEU A 29 -8.57 22.84 15.44
N GLN A 30 -8.55 22.89 16.77
CA GLN A 30 -9.62 22.35 17.60
C GLN A 30 -10.95 23.10 17.40
N HIS A 31 -10.92 24.43 17.33
CA HIS A 31 -12.11 25.25 17.03
C HIS A 31 -12.66 25.00 15.63
N ALA A 32 -11.78 24.67 14.68
CA ALA A 32 -12.17 24.26 13.33
C ALA A 32 -12.70 22.82 13.24
N GLY A 33 -12.77 22.08 14.36
CA GLY A 33 -13.20 20.68 14.40
C GLY A 33 -12.15 19.70 13.91
N VAL A 34 -10.88 20.11 13.82
CA VAL A 34 -9.72 19.29 13.45
C VAL A 34 -8.96 18.92 14.72
N ALA A 35 -9.41 17.88 15.40
CA ALA A 35 -8.87 17.40 16.67
C ALA A 35 -8.21 16.02 16.58
N SER A 36 -8.26 15.35 15.43
CA SER A 36 -7.69 14.01 15.21
C SER A 36 -6.92 13.93 13.88
N PHE A 37 -6.06 12.91 13.73
CA PHE A 37 -5.33 12.70 12.48
C PHE A 37 -6.27 12.39 11.31
N GLY A 38 -7.36 11.66 11.56
CA GLY A 38 -8.39 11.38 10.57
C GLY A 38 -9.08 12.64 10.09
N GLN A 39 -9.47 13.53 11.02
CA GLN A 39 -10.07 14.82 10.67
C GLN A 39 -9.10 15.70 9.89
N LEU A 40 -7.82 15.77 10.31
CA LEU A 40 -6.80 16.53 9.58
C LEU A 40 -6.61 16.01 8.16
N CYS A 41 -6.53 14.70 7.99
CA CYS A 41 -6.32 14.03 6.69
C CYS A 41 -7.31 14.50 5.63
N PHE A 42 -8.59 14.63 6.01
CA PHE A 42 -9.68 14.99 5.10
C PHE A 42 -10.05 16.48 5.11
N SER A 43 -9.48 17.28 6.03
CA SER A 43 -9.79 18.71 6.15
C SER A 43 -9.22 19.55 4.99
N VAL A 44 -8.10 19.12 4.41
CA VAL A 44 -7.41 19.81 3.30
C VAL A 44 -7.92 19.29 1.95
N SER A 45 -8.00 17.97 1.79
CA SER A 45 -8.47 17.32 0.57
C SER A 45 -9.00 15.91 0.85
N ALA A 46 -9.93 15.45 0.02
CA ALA A 46 -10.42 14.06 0.04
C ALA A 46 -9.45 13.05 -0.61
N SER A 47 -8.52 13.51 -1.46
CA SER A 47 -7.53 12.66 -2.14
C SER A 47 -6.11 13.13 -1.84
N PRO A 48 -5.18 12.24 -1.48
CA PRO A 48 -3.77 12.60 -1.31
C PRO A 48 -3.12 13.17 -2.57
N HIS A 49 -3.52 12.70 -3.75
CA HIS A 49 -2.94 13.10 -5.05
C HIS A 49 -3.25 14.54 -5.45
N THR A 50 -4.25 15.16 -4.82
CA THR A 50 -4.68 16.53 -5.14
C THR A 50 -4.15 17.56 -4.14
N ILE A 51 -3.36 17.15 -3.13
CA ILE A 51 -2.75 18.09 -2.19
C ILE A 51 -1.54 18.74 -2.85
N THR A 52 -1.74 19.97 -3.31
CA THR A 52 -0.69 20.88 -3.78
C THR A 52 -0.41 21.94 -2.73
N ASP A 53 0.74 22.61 -2.83
CA ASP A 53 1.06 23.76 -1.97
C ASP A 53 -0.06 24.81 -2.00
N GLN A 54 -0.68 25.03 -3.16
CA GLN A 54 -1.80 25.97 -3.31
C GLN A 54 -3.06 25.54 -2.53
N THR A 55 -3.40 24.25 -2.55
CA THR A 55 -4.55 23.75 -1.75
C THR A 55 -4.29 23.85 -0.25
N PHE A 56 -3.05 23.61 0.17
CA PHE A 56 -2.63 23.77 1.56
C PHE A 56 -2.67 25.24 1.98
N GLU A 57 -2.13 26.16 1.17
CA GLU A 57 -2.15 27.60 1.43
C GLU A 57 -3.59 28.13 1.55
N ALA A 58 -4.48 27.72 0.64
CA ALA A 58 -5.90 28.08 0.71
C ALA A 58 -6.57 27.55 1.99
N TRP A 59 -6.23 26.33 2.42
CA TRP A 59 -6.71 25.77 3.69
C TRP A 59 -6.20 26.56 4.89
N VAL A 60 -4.91 26.94 4.91
CA VAL A 60 -4.32 27.77 5.96
C VAL A 60 -5.00 29.14 6.02
N GLN A 61 -5.17 29.82 4.88
CA GLN A 61 -5.82 31.13 4.82
C GLN A 61 -7.27 31.12 5.31
N ARG A 62 -7.98 30.01 5.10
CA ARG A 62 -9.35 29.83 5.58
C ARG A 62 -9.43 29.66 7.11
N LEU A 63 -8.48 28.95 7.71
CA LEU A 63 -8.52 28.65 9.15
C LEU A 63 -7.87 29.72 10.02
N TRP A 64 -6.83 30.40 9.53
CA TRP A 64 -6.07 31.40 10.28
C TRP A 64 -6.36 32.82 9.80
N VAL A 65 -7.45 33.40 10.32
CA VAL A 65 -7.85 34.80 10.09
C VAL A 65 -7.69 35.61 11.38
N PRO A 66 -7.03 36.80 11.39
CA PRO A 66 -6.51 37.56 10.25
C PRO A 66 -5.03 37.30 9.89
N SER A 67 -4.28 36.59 10.74
CA SER A 67 -2.84 36.36 10.56
C SER A 67 -2.54 34.89 10.30
N VAL A 68 -1.85 34.62 9.19
CA VAL A 68 -1.38 33.26 8.87
C VAL A 68 -0.27 32.80 9.83
N PRO A 69 -0.12 31.47 10.06
CA PRO A 69 0.97 30.93 10.86
C PRO A 69 2.33 31.24 10.22
N SER A 70 3.37 31.33 11.05
CA SER A 70 4.75 31.46 10.56
C SER A 70 5.17 30.26 9.69
N GLU A 71 6.19 30.46 8.86
CA GLU A 71 6.70 29.42 7.94
C GLU A 71 7.10 28.13 8.66
N GLN A 72 7.69 28.25 9.86
CA GLN A 72 8.00 27.11 10.72
C GLN A 72 6.74 26.33 11.11
N GLN A 73 5.67 27.03 11.49
CA GLN A 73 4.41 26.41 11.90
C GLN A 73 3.71 25.75 10.71
N GLN A 74 3.76 26.37 9.54
CA GLN A 74 3.25 25.77 8.30
C GLN A 74 4.01 24.48 7.95
N THR A 75 5.33 24.44 8.16
CA THR A 75 6.13 23.22 7.97
C THR A 75 5.68 22.10 8.92
N CYS A 76 5.41 22.42 10.19
CA CYS A 76 4.86 21.44 11.15
C CYS A 76 3.50 20.90 10.69
N LEU A 77 2.62 21.77 10.19
CA LEU A 77 1.30 21.39 9.67
C LEU A 77 1.40 20.49 8.42
N LYS A 78 2.29 20.80 7.47
CA LYS A 78 2.53 19.95 6.30
C LYS A 78 3.02 18.55 6.71
N LYS A 79 3.90 18.48 7.71
CA LYS A 79 4.39 17.20 8.24
C LYS A 79 3.28 16.39 8.93
N LEU A 80 2.45 17.05 9.74
CA LEU A 80 1.28 16.42 10.35
C LEU A 80 0.31 15.88 9.30
N LEU A 81 0.04 16.65 8.25
CA LEU A 81 -0.85 16.25 7.16
C LEU A 81 -0.32 15.00 6.44
N PHE A 82 0.98 14.96 6.14
CA PHE A 82 1.63 13.79 5.54
C PHE A 82 1.55 12.54 6.43
N GLU A 83 1.78 12.70 7.74
CA GLU A 83 1.64 11.61 8.72
C GLU A 83 0.20 11.10 8.77
N SER A 84 -0.78 12.00 8.86
CA SER A 84 -2.22 11.70 8.82
C SER A 84 -2.64 10.89 7.60
N GLN A 85 -2.17 11.29 6.42
CA GLN A 85 -2.46 10.60 5.15
C GLN A 85 -1.88 9.19 5.13
N THR A 86 -0.63 9.06 5.55
CA THR A 86 0.07 7.76 5.59
C THR A 86 -0.67 6.78 6.51
N MET A 87 -1.09 7.24 7.69
CA MET A 87 -1.86 6.43 8.64
C MET A 87 -3.23 6.03 8.07
N SER A 88 -3.94 6.97 7.44
CA SER A 88 -5.26 6.73 6.84
C SER A 88 -5.21 5.72 5.70
N MET A 89 -4.20 5.81 4.83
CA MET A 89 -3.97 4.84 3.75
C MET A 89 -3.67 3.44 4.31
N GLY A 90 -2.87 3.35 5.38
CA GLY A 90 -2.59 2.09 6.06
C GLY A 90 -3.85 1.42 6.59
N GLU A 91 -4.72 2.17 7.25
CA GLU A 91 -5.99 1.65 7.75
C GLU A 91 -6.95 1.22 6.63
N ILE A 92 -7.04 1.99 5.55
CA ILE A 92 -7.89 1.62 4.40
C ILE A 92 -7.42 0.29 3.82
N ARG A 93 -6.11 0.12 3.61
CA ARG A 93 -5.52 -1.15 3.12
C ARG A 93 -5.83 -2.30 4.07
N GLN A 94 -5.71 -2.08 5.38
CA GLN A 94 -6.04 -3.10 6.39
C GLN A 94 -7.52 -3.49 6.36
N LYS A 95 -8.43 -2.52 6.29
CA LYS A 95 -9.89 -2.76 6.22
C LYS A 95 -10.26 -3.51 4.94
N MET A 96 -9.64 -3.19 3.81
CA MET A 96 -9.84 -3.91 2.54
C MET A 96 -9.42 -5.38 2.67
N SER A 97 -8.25 -5.65 3.23
CA SER A 97 -7.78 -7.02 3.48
C SER A 97 -8.72 -7.78 4.43
N GLN A 98 -9.17 -7.16 5.52
CA GLN A 98 -10.12 -7.78 6.45
C GLN A 98 -11.46 -8.12 5.81
N ARG A 99 -12.01 -7.24 4.97
CA ARG A 99 -13.26 -7.50 4.23
C ARG A 99 -13.11 -8.67 3.26
N GLN A 100 -11.96 -8.77 2.59
CA GLN A 100 -11.65 -9.90 1.72
C GLN A 100 -11.58 -11.21 2.53
N GLN A 101 -10.85 -11.19 3.65
CA GLN A 101 -10.70 -12.35 4.54
C GLN A 101 -12.03 -12.83 5.10
N ALA A 102 -12.94 -11.91 5.44
CA ALA A 102 -14.28 -12.25 5.92
C ALA A 102 -15.17 -12.87 4.82
N ARG A 103 -15.00 -12.44 3.56
CA ARG A 103 -15.80 -12.94 2.42
C ARG A 103 -15.27 -14.28 1.88
N ILE A 104 -13.95 -14.45 1.81
CA ILE A 104 -13.32 -15.66 1.26
C ILE A 104 -12.99 -16.60 2.41
N THR A 105 -13.91 -17.51 2.67
CA THR A 105 -13.76 -18.58 3.68
C THR A 105 -13.06 -19.81 3.09
N GLY A 106 -12.28 -20.52 3.91
CA GLY A 106 -11.60 -21.76 3.49
C GLY A 106 -10.16 -21.59 2.99
N LEU A 107 -9.66 -20.35 2.94
CA LEU A 107 -8.25 -20.06 2.71
C LEU A 107 -7.55 -19.76 4.05
N VAL A 108 -6.35 -20.29 4.24
CA VAL A 108 -5.49 -19.93 5.38
C VAL A 108 -4.61 -18.75 4.97
N TYR A 109 -4.81 -17.61 5.64
CA TYR A 109 -4.02 -16.40 5.41
C TYR A 109 -2.71 -16.47 6.19
N THR A 110 -1.61 -16.67 5.49
CA THR A 110 -0.25 -16.61 6.01
C THR A 110 0.55 -15.57 5.21
N PRO A 111 1.72 -15.11 5.69
CA PRO A 111 2.58 -14.22 4.91
C PRO A 111 2.95 -14.77 3.52
N GLU A 112 2.93 -16.09 3.34
CA GLU A 112 3.23 -16.79 2.09
C GLU A 112 2.04 -16.82 1.12
N THR A 113 0.80 -16.95 1.63
CA THR A 113 -0.42 -16.91 0.79
C THR A 113 -0.92 -15.50 0.53
N THR A 114 -0.59 -14.55 1.40
CA THR A 114 -0.94 -13.14 1.24
C THR A 114 -0.12 -12.51 0.10
N PRO A 115 -0.75 -11.83 -0.87
CA PRO A 115 -0.02 -11.17 -1.94
C PRO A 115 0.83 -10.01 -1.41
N SER A 116 1.93 -9.71 -2.12
CA SER A 116 2.75 -8.52 -1.83
C SER A 116 1.97 -7.22 -2.12
N HIS A 117 2.32 -6.14 -1.44
CA HIS A 117 1.75 -4.82 -1.74
C HIS A 117 2.09 -4.36 -3.14
N TYR A 118 3.31 -4.68 -3.61
CA TYR A 118 3.71 -4.45 -4.99
C TYR A 118 2.71 -5.05 -6.00
N LEU A 119 2.28 -6.30 -5.80
CA LEU A 119 1.34 -6.96 -6.70
C LEU A 119 -0.05 -6.32 -6.67
N VAL A 120 -0.52 -5.91 -5.50
CA VAL A 120 -1.81 -5.21 -5.34
C VAL A 120 -1.75 -3.84 -6.02
N ASP A 121 -0.69 -3.08 -5.80
CA ASP A 121 -0.49 -1.75 -6.39
C ASP A 121 -0.36 -1.83 -7.92
N LEU A 122 0.28 -2.89 -8.46
CA LEU A 122 0.33 -3.16 -9.89
C LEU A 122 -1.08 -3.34 -10.51
N PHE A 123 -1.99 -4.02 -9.82
CA PHE A 123 -3.37 -4.17 -10.29
C PHE A 123 -4.21 -2.91 -10.08
N ASN A 124 -3.97 -2.15 -9.00
CA ASN A 124 -4.61 -0.85 -8.83
C ASN A 124 -4.25 0.11 -9.98
N ASP A 125 -2.98 0.13 -10.40
CA ASP A 125 -2.52 0.92 -11.54
C ASP A 125 -3.19 0.49 -12.86
N GLN A 126 -3.34 -0.82 -13.10
CA GLN A 126 -4.09 -1.32 -14.26
C GLN A 126 -5.57 -0.89 -14.24
N LEU A 127 -6.19 -0.86 -13.05
CA LEU A 127 -7.57 -0.40 -12.90
C LEU A 127 -7.68 1.12 -13.14
N GLU A 128 -6.74 1.91 -12.61
CA GLU A 128 -6.72 3.37 -12.76
C GLU A 128 -6.46 3.80 -14.21
N THR A 129 -5.51 3.14 -14.89
CA THR A 129 -5.20 3.40 -16.30
C THR A 129 -6.24 2.81 -17.26
N GLY A 130 -7.03 1.84 -16.81
CA GLY A 130 -7.97 1.09 -17.64
C GLY A 130 -7.29 0.14 -18.63
N VAL A 131 -6.02 -0.21 -18.41
CA VAL A 131 -5.23 -1.09 -19.29
C VAL A 131 -4.87 -2.37 -18.55
N ILE A 132 -5.46 -3.49 -18.95
CA ILE A 132 -5.10 -4.80 -18.43
C ILE A 132 -3.86 -5.30 -19.14
N ALA A 133 -2.77 -5.51 -18.39
CA ALA A 133 -1.52 -6.05 -18.90
C ALA A 133 -1.21 -7.43 -18.29
N TRP A 134 -0.56 -8.29 -19.06
CA TRP A 134 -0.13 -9.59 -18.56
C TRP A 134 0.87 -9.45 -17.42
N VAL A 135 0.52 -10.03 -16.26
CA VAL A 135 1.41 -10.13 -15.09
C VAL A 135 2.00 -11.53 -15.03
N ALA A 136 3.32 -11.61 -15.23
CA ALA A 136 4.05 -12.86 -15.20
C ALA A 136 3.99 -13.52 -13.80
N PRO A 137 3.98 -14.86 -13.70
CA PRO A 137 3.90 -15.57 -12.42
C PRO A 137 5.02 -15.18 -11.44
N GLU A 138 6.21 -14.87 -11.93
CA GLU A 138 7.38 -14.50 -11.15
C GLU A 138 7.19 -13.15 -10.44
N LYS A 139 6.28 -12.31 -10.92
CA LYS A 139 5.92 -11.03 -10.28
C LYS A 139 4.82 -11.19 -9.22
N CYS A 140 4.18 -12.36 -9.15
CA CYS A 140 3.09 -12.62 -8.22
C CYS A 140 3.60 -13.00 -6.82
N ALA A 141 4.47 -12.15 -6.27
CA ALA A 141 5.20 -12.41 -5.03
C ALA A 141 4.34 -12.33 -3.77
N SER A 142 4.80 -12.98 -2.70
CA SER A 142 4.10 -13.04 -1.42
C SER A 142 4.51 -11.89 -0.52
N ARG A 143 3.76 -11.67 0.57
CA ARG A 143 4.16 -10.71 1.59
C ARG A 143 5.48 -11.12 2.25
N ALA A 144 5.73 -12.42 2.42
CA ALA A 144 7.00 -12.95 2.92
C ALA A 144 8.18 -12.59 1.98
N ASP A 145 8.02 -12.78 0.66
CA ASP A 145 9.04 -12.45 -0.34
C ASP A 145 9.36 -10.94 -0.33
N GLU A 146 8.33 -10.11 -0.23
CA GLU A 146 8.46 -8.65 -0.17
C GLU A 146 9.23 -8.20 1.09
N MET A 147 8.90 -8.77 2.25
CA MET A 147 9.61 -8.49 3.50
C MET A 147 11.08 -8.92 3.47
N GLN A 148 11.41 -9.99 2.75
CA GLN A 148 12.79 -10.43 2.57
C GLN A 148 13.56 -9.54 1.59
N SER A 149 12.91 -9.10 0.51
CA SER A 149 13.52 -8.22 -0.49
C SER A 149 13.85 -6.84 0.10
N ASN A 150 12.94 -6.27 0.91
CA ASN A 150 13.15 -4.97 1.57
C ASN A 150 14.30 -4.95 2.59
N LYS A 151 14.75 -6.10 3.10
CA LYS A 151 15.90 -6.15 4.04
C LYS A 151 17.25 -6.06 3.34
N LYS A 152 17.31 -6.24 2.02
CA LYS A 152 18.55 -6.14 1.23
C LYS A 152 18.68 -4.71 0.68
N ASP A 153 19.01 -3.73 1.52
CA ASP A 153 19.22 -2.37 1.00
C ASP A 153 20.60 -1.76 1.33
N LYS A 154 21.17 -1.19 0.25
CA LYS A 154 22.34 -0.31 0.09
C LYS A 154 23.72 -0.82 0.54
N ALA A 155 24.39 -1.54 -0.36
CA ALA A 155 25.86 -1.54 -0.37
C ALA A 155 26.35 -0.13 -0.74
N LEU A 156 26.64 0.69 0.27
CA LEU A 156 27.40 1.93 0.12
C LEU A 156 28.84 1.55 -0.23
N GLN A 157 29.24 1.71 -1.48
CA GLN A 157 30.64 1.55 -1.86
C GLN A 157 31.33 2.91 -1.73
N LEU A 158 32.29 3.01 -0.80
CA LEU A 158 33.28 4.09 -0.80
C LEU A 158 34.30 3.79 -1.90
N MET A 159 34.44 4.71 -2.85
CA MET A 159 35.52 4.65 -3.82
C MET A 159 36.81 5.24 -3.22
N PRO A 160 38.00 4.85 -3.73
CA PRO A 160 39.29 5.32 -3.22
C PRO A 160 39.51 6.85 -3.33
N ASP A 161 38.67 7.56 -4.08
CA ASP A 161 38.67 9.01 -4.29
C ASP A 161 37.81 9.77 -3.25
N GLY A 162 37.19 9.08 -2.30
CA GLY A 162 36.32 9.68 -1.30
C GLY A 162 34.90 9.95 -1.80
N GLN A 163 34.52 9.54 -3.02
CA GLN A 163 33.13 9.59 -3.47
C GLN A 163 32.34 8.35 -3.00
N ILE A 164 31.16 8.60 -2.45
CA ILE A 164 30.20 7.56 -2.07
C ILE A 164 29.26 7.34 -3.26
N LYS A 165 29.33 6.17 -3.90
CA LYS A 165 28.39 5.80 -4.97
C LYS A 165 27.28 4.91 -4.42
N VAL A 166 26.09 5.46 -4.29
CA VAL A 166 24.87 4.70 -3.95
C VAL A 166 24.36 4.03 -5.21
N ASN A 167 24.53 2.71 -5.33
CA ASN A 167 23.93 1.95 -6.42
C ASN A 167 22.61 1.32 -5.92
N SER A 168 21.54 2.12 -5.83
CA SER A 168 20.22 1.58 -5.44
C SER A 168 19.44 1.17 -6.69
N LYS A 169 19.67 -0.06 -7.19
CA LYS A 169 18.63 -0.73 -7.96
C LYS A 169 17.68 -1.36 -6.93
N ALA A 170 16.45 -0.84 -6.85
CA ALA A 170 15.42 -1.47 -6.05
C ALA A 170 15.30 -2.94 -6.48
N ALA A 171 15.49 -3.86 -5.54
CA ALA A 171 15.38 -5.28 -5.83
C ALA A 171 13.93 -5.57 -6.24
N GLU A 172 13.74 -6.00 -7.49
CA GLU A 172 12.40 -6.36 -7.98
C GLU A 172 11.88 -7.53 -7.15
N VAL A 173 10.74 -7.32 -6.48
CA VAL A 173 10.12 -8.35 -5.65
C VAL A 173 9.60 -9.44 -6.57
N ARG A 174 10.25 -10.60 -6.53
CA ARG A 174 9.93 -11.75 -7.37
C ARG A 174 9.70 -12.99 -6.52
N CYS A 175 8.93 -13.93 -7.03
CA CYS A 175 8.82 -15.28 -6.50
C CYS A 175 9.23 -16.32 -7.52
N GLU A 176 9.61 -17.50 -7.03
CA GLU A 176 9.87 -18.65 -7.88
C GLU A 176 8.54 -19.27 -8.36
N ALA A 177 8.46 -19.62 -9.64
CA ALA A 177 7.29 -20.22 -10.27
C ALA A 177 7.64 -21.42 -11.17
N SER A 178 8.82 -22.01 -10.97
CA SER A 178 9.40 -23.10 -11.78
C SER A 178 8.77 -24.47 -11.54
N THR A 179 7.96 -24.64 -10.49
CA THR A 179 7.29 -25.91 -10.20
C THR A 179 5.79 -25.71 -10.13
N ASP A 180 5.01 -26.74 -10.46
CA ASP A 180 3.54 -26.71 -10.49
C ASP A 180 2.96 -26.12 -9.19
N SER A 181 3.45 -26.59 -8.04
CA SER A 181 3.01 -26.12 -6.72
C SER A 181 3.32 -24.64 -6.50
N LYS A 182 4.50 -24.18 -6.93
CA LYS A 182 4.92 -22.77 -6.80
C LYS A 182 4.14 -21.87 -7.75
N LEU A 183 3.92 -22.32 -8.99
CA LEU A 183 3.08 -21.63 -9.97
C LEU A 183 1.64 -21.50 -9.46
N ARG A 184 1.08 -22.57 -8.89
CA ARG A 184 -0.28 -22.55 -8.32
C ARG A 184 -0.39 -21.54 -7.18
N ALA A 185 0.60 -21.49 -6.29
CA ALA A 185 0.66 -20.52 -5.19
C ALA A 185 0.84 -19.08 -5.69
N ALA A 186 1.64 -18.86 -6.75
CA ALA A 186 1.78 -17.56 -7.41
C ALA A 186 0.46 -17.08 -8.00
N TRP A 187 -0.27 -17.95 -8.71
CA TRP A 187 -1.57 -17.60 -9.27
C TRP A 187 -2.66 -17.42 -8.22
N GLN A 188 -2.60 -18.13 -7.09
CA GLN A 188 -3.51 -17.86 -5.97
C GLN A 188 -3.31 -16.45 -5.40
N ARG A 189 -2.05 -16.02 -5.21
CA ARG A 189 -1.71 -14.64 -4.82
C ARG A 189 -2.20 -13.63 -5.85
N ARG A 190 -2.05 -13.94 -7.14
CA ARG A 190 -2.59 -13.12 -8.24
C ARG A 190 -4.10 -12.96 -8.13
N SER A 191 -4.84 -14.04 -7.93
CA SER A 191 -6.29 -14.03 -7.75
C SER A 191 -6.71 -13.17 -6.55
N LEU A 192 -5.99 -13.28 -5.43
CA LEU A 192 -6.24 -12.46 -4.24
C LEU A 192 -5.95 -10.97 -4.49
N ALA A 193 -4.84 -10.65 -5.16
CA ALA A 193 -4.48 -9.27 -5.46
C ALA A 193 -5.47 -8.60 -6.42
N MET A 194 -5.94 -9.33 -7.45
CA MET A 194 -6.99 -8.85 -8.37
C MET A 194 -8.30 -8.55 -7.62
N ASP A 195 -8.64 -9.36 -6.63
CA ASP A 195 -9.85 -9.19 -5.81
C ASP A 195 -9.70 -8.04 -4.80
N MET A 196 -8.50 -7.81 -4.26
CA MET A 196 -8.19 -6.62 -3.44
C MET A 196 -8.23 -5.32 -4.25
N ALA A 197 -7.73 -5.35 -5.49
CA ALA A 197 -7.74 -4.21 -6.40
C ALA A 197 -9.14 -3.93 -6.98
N GLY A 198 -10.05 -4.90 -6.93
CA GLY A 198 -11.40 -4.76 -7.46
C GLY A 198 -11.53 -5.00 -8.97
N ILE A 199 -10.50 -5.57 -9.62
CA ILE A 199 -10.56 -5.94 -11.05
C ILE A 199 -11.50 -7.13 -11.27
N ALA A 200 -11.38 -8.16 -10.44
CA ALA A 200 -12.15 -9.39 -10.58
C ALA A 200 -12.30 -10.09 -9.22
N THR A 201 -13.35 -10.87 -9.04
CA THR A 201 -13.53 -11.62 -7.79
C THR A 201 -12.64 -12.86 -7.73
N PHE A 202 -12.13 -13.17 -6.53
CA PHE A 202 -11.26 -14.33 -6.29
C PHE A 202 -11.85 -15.64 -6.83
N ILE A 203 -13.14 -15.87 -6.58
CA ILE A 203 -13.83 -17.10 -6.98
C ILE A 203 -13.84 -17.28 -8.51
N VAL A 204 -14.03 -16.21 -9.27
CA VAL A 204 -14.07 -16.28 -10.74
C VAL A 204 -12.69 -16.60 -11.29
N VAL A 205 -11.66 -15.90 -10.82
CA VAL A 205 -10.28 -16.12 -11.27
C VAL A 205 -9.77 -17.50 -10.84
N GLU A 206 -10.08 -17.94 -9.62
CA GLU A 206 -9.68 -19.25 -9.14
C GLU A 206 -10.37 -20.41 -9.86
N LYS A 207 -11.63 -20.27 -10.28
CA LYS A 207 -12.29 -21.27 -11.14
C LYS A 207 -11.52 -21.48 -12.44
N TRP A 208 -11.07 -20.38 -13.04
CA TRP A 208 -10.27 -20.42 -14.26
C TRP A 208 -8.89 -21.06 -14.01
N VAL A 209 -8.19 -20.62 -12.97
CA VAL A 209 -6.90 -21.20 -12.57
C VAL A 209 -7.04 -22.71 -12.30
N HIS A 210 -8.07 -23.11 -11.56
CA HIS A 210 -8.36 -24.52 -11.29
C HIS A 210 -8.61 -25.31 -12.58
N HIS A 211 -9.37 -24.75 -13.53
CA HIS A 211 -9.59 -25.38 -14.82
C HIS A 211 -8.27 -25.62 -15.58
N LEU A 212 -7.38 -24.63 -15.65
CA LEU A 212 -6.07 -24.78 -16.30
C LEU A 212 -5.25 -25.90 -15.68
N PHE A 213 -5.17 -25.95 -14.34
CA PHE A 213 -4.46 -27.04 -13.64
C PHE A 213 -5.15 -28.40 -13.81
N SER A 214 -6.48 -28.44 -13.91
CA SER A 214 -7.21 -29.69 -14.18
C SER A 214 -6.93 -30.26 -15.58
N VAL A 215 -6.68 -29.39 -16.56
CA VAL A 215 -6.29 -29.78 -17.92
C VAL A 215 -4.82 -30.19 -17.94
N PHE A 216 -3.97 -29.46 -17.23
CA PHE A 216 -2.55 -29.77 -17.10
C PHE A 216 -2.29 -31.13 -16.45
N ALA A 217 -3.11 -31.52 -15.47
CA ALA A 217 -3.00 -32.80 -14.78
C ALA A 217 -3.57 -34.01 -15.57
N ARG A 218 -4.04 -33.82 -16.80
CA ARG A 218 -4.55 -34.93 -17.62
C ARG A 218 -3.40 -35.78 -18.14
N ASP A 219 -3.66 -37.07 -18.28
CA ASP A 219 -2.74 -37.97 -18.95
C ASP A 219 -2.54 -37.54 -20.41
N VAL A 220 -1.28 -37.60 -20.84
CA VAL A 220 -0.89 -37.21 -22.18
C VAL A 220 -1.45 -38.24 -23.17
N PRO A 221 -2.13 -37.81 -24.26
CA PRO A 221 -2.59 -38.73 -25.29
C PRO A 221 -1.44 -39.53 -25.90
N GLU A 222 -1.71 -40.74 -26.36
CA GLU A 222 -0.70 -41.58 -27.02
C GLU A 222 0.01 -40.83 -28.16
N GLY A 223 1.34 -40.85 -28.15
CA GLY A 223 2.18 -40.19 -29.16
C GLY A 223 2.59 -38.74 -28.83
N TYR A 224 2.16 -38.18 -27.70
CA TYR A 224 2.54 -36.84 -27.27
C TYR A 224 3.46 -36.87 -26.03
N ALA A 225 4.22 -35.79 -25.81
CA ALA A 225 5.08 -35.61 -24.65
C ALA A 225 4.38 -34.77 -23.55
N PRO A 226 4.66 -35.03 -22.26
CA PRO A 226 4.14 -34.21 -21.16
C PRO A 226 4.70 -32.80 -21.21
N ILE A 227 3.87 -31.82 -20.85
CA ILE A 227 4.29 -30.42 -20.71
C ILE A 227 5.08 -30.31 -19.41
N GLN A 228 6.33 -29.82 -19.51
CA GLN A 228 7.17 -29.52 -18.36
C GLN A 228 7.30 -27.99 -18.20
N LEU A 229 7.24 -27.51 -16.95
CA LEU A 229 7.45 -26.10 -16.58
C LEU A 229 8.94 -25.76 -16.46
#